data_AF-E9L3A8-F1
#
_entry.id   AF-E9L3A8-F1
#
_cell.length_a   1.000
_cell.length_b   1.000
_cell.length_c   1.000
_cell.angle_alpha   90.00
_cell.angle_beta   90.00
_cell.angle_gamma   90.00
#
_symmetry.space_group_name_H-M   'P 1'
#
loop_
_entity.id
_entity.type
_entity.pdbx_description
1 polymer ?
#
loop_
_entity_poly.entity_id
_entity_poly.type
_entity_poly.pdbx_seq_one_letter_code
_entity_poly.pdbx_strand_id
1 'polypeptide(L)'
;MQINSFEDVNLALKKVAELSVKIEKINGEVTLACNEIKEARAGEIKVLSDELGYIEQCITTFCENNKHEFAEKRSKEFTFGKIGYRLSKSVSLPRVKEKLENLIKAFKSYNLNECIIYKEELNKDAIVELDDTTLVKLGLKRVVKDNFRIEPKIESLEIEK
;
A
#
# COMPACT_ATOMS: atom_id res chain seq x y z
N MET A 1 24.44 30.84 6.22
CA MET A 1 23.82 31.90 5.41
C MET A 1 22.86 32.63 6.31
N GLN A 2 23.05 33.92 6.56
CA GLN A 2 22.07 34.74 7.25
C GLN A 2 21.21 35.41 6.19
N ILE A 3 19.90 35.14 6.22
CA ILE A 3 18.94 35.69 5.28
C ILE A 3 18.38 36.98 5.89
N ASN A 4 18.86 38.12 5.40
CA ASN A 4 18.52 39.44 5.96
C ASN A 4 17.58 40.27 5.08
N SER A 5 17.23 39.78 3.88
CA SER A 5 16.32 40.46 2.94
C SER A 5 15.56 39.44 2.08
N PHE A 6 14.42 39.84 1.52
CA PHE A 6 13.63 39.01 0.60
C PHE A 6 14.39 38.66 -0.69
N GLU A 7 15.38 39.46 -1.10
CA GLU A 7 16.31 39.09 -2.17
C GLU A 7 17.19 37.88 -1.78
N ASP A 8 17.66 37.82 -0.54
CA ASP A 8 18.42 36.69 -0.04
C ASP A 8 17.52 35.44 0.12
N VAL A 9 16.24 35.64 0.49
CA VAL A 9 15.22 34.58 0.43
C VAL A 9 15.06 34.06 -1.00
N ASN A 10 14.99 34.94 -2.00
CA ASN A 10 14.86 34.54 -3.41
C ASN A 10 16.09 33.76 -3.89
N LEU A 11 17.30 34.18 -3.51
CA LEU A 11 18.54 33.43 -3.80
C LEU A 11 18.61 32.10 -3.05
N ALA A 12 18.11 32.04 -1.81
CA ALA A 12 18.01 30.80 -1.06
C ALA A 12 16.96 29.86 -1.68
N LEU A 13 15.82 30.37 -2.15
CA LEU A 13 14.81 29.61 -2.89
C LEU A 13 15.38 29.03 -4.18
N LYS A 14 16.18 29.81 -4.93
CA LYS A 14 16.90 29.32 -6.12
C LYS A 14 17.80 28.13 -5.75
N LYS A 15 18.61 28.26 -4.69
CA LYS A 15 19.48 27.18 -4.21
C LYS A 15 18.69 25.96 -3.73
N VAL A 16 17.57 26.16 -3.04
CA VAL A 16 16.68 25.07 -2.62
C VAL A 16 16.17 24.32 -3.84
N ALA A 17 15.70 25.03 -4.86
CA ALA A 17 15.21 24.44 -6.09
C ALA A 17 16.33 23.70 -6.86
N GLU A 18 17.54 24.27 -6.96
CA GLU A 18 18.71 23.58 -7.54
C GLU A 18 19.09 22.31 -6.78
N LEU A 19 19.03 22.33 -5.43
CA LEU A 19 19.28 21.16 -4.60
C LEU A 19 18.20 20.10 -4.76
N SER A 20 16.92 20.50 -4.84
CA SER A 20 15.79 19.61 -5.12
C SER A 20 15.97 18.89 -6.45
N VAL A 21 16.34 19.60 -7.52
CA VAL A 21 16.62 18.99 -8.84
C VAL A 21 17.80 18.01 -8.77
N LYS A 22 18.87 18.36 -8.05
CA LYS A 22 20.02 17.44 -7.88
C LYS A 22 19.62 16.17 -7.12
N ILE A 23 18.81 16.29 -6.06
CA ILE A 23 18.30 15.15 -5.30
C ILE A 23 17.43 14.27 -6.21
N GLU A 24 16.54 14.88 -6.98
CA GLU A 24 15.67 14.15 -7.90
C GLU A 24 16.47 13.42 -8.98
N LYS A 25 17.50 14.07 -9.53
CA LYS A 25 18.41 13.44 -10.49
C LYS A 25 19.11 12.21 -9.90
N ILE A 26 19.68 12.34 -8.69
CA ILE A 26 20.34 11.22 -8.00
C ILE A 26 19.33 10.09 -7.73
N ASN A 27 18.12 10.41 -7.27
CA ASN A 27 17.07 9.41 -7.07
C ASN A 27 16.66 8.73 -8.37
N GLY A 28 16.64 9.46 -9.49
CA GLY A 28 16.43 8.91 -10.82
C GLY A 28 17.52 7.92 -11.22
N GLU A 29 18.80 8.29 -11.04
CA GLU A 29 19.95 7.42 -11.29
C GLU A 29 19.92 6.14 -10.42
N VAL A 30 19.60 6.28 -9.12
CA VAL A 30 19.44 5.13 -8.22
C VAL A 30 18.28 4.23 -8.66
N THR A 31 17.17 4.81 -9.10
CA THR A 31 16.01 4.05 -9.58
C THR A 31 16.35 3.26 -10.85
N LEU A 32 17.09 3.87 -11.78
CA LEU A 32 17.58 3.21 -12.99
C LEU A 32 18.51 2.04 -12.64
N ALA A 33 19.52 2.28 -11.80
CA ALA A 33 20.44 1.22 -11.35
C ALA A 33 19.72 0.08 -10.61
N CYS A 34 18.70 0.39 -9.80
CA CYS A 34 17.87 -0.61 -9.15
C CYS A 34 17.10 -1.47 -10.16
N ASN A 35 16.57 -0.85 -11.22
CA ASN A 35 15.89 -1.55 -12.29
C ASN A 35 16.85 -2.44 -13.09
N GLU A 36 18.06 -1.96 -13.40
CA GLU A 36 19.09 -2.77 -14.06
C GLU A 36 19.47 -4.01 -13.24
N ILE A 37 19.69 -3.84 -11.93
CA ILE A 37 19.97 -4.98 -11.03
C ILE A 37 18.80 -5.96 -11.00
N LYS A 38 17.56 -5.44 -10.90
CA LYS A 38 16.35 -6.27 -10.92
C LYS A 38 16.24 -7.04 -12.23
N GLU A 39 16.51 -6.41 -13.37
CA GLU A 39 16.43 -7.05 -14.68
C GLU A 39 17.52 -8.10 -14.87
N ALA A 40 18.76 -7.80 -14.48
CA ALA A 40 19.88 -8.74 -14.52
C ALA A 40 19.62 -10.00 -13.69
N ARG A 41 18.96 -9.86 -12.53
CA ARG A 41 18.60 -10.98 -11.65
C ARG A 41 17.21 -11.57 -11.93
N ALA A 42 16.38 -10.90 -12.73
CA ALA A 42 15.04 -11.38 -13.05
C ALA A 42 15.09 -12.72 -13.80
N GLY A 43 16.11 -12.95 -14.62
CA GLY A 43 16.34 -14.24 -15.28
C GLY A 43 16.54 -15.38 -14.27
N GLU A 44 17.47 -15.21 -13.32
CA GLU A 44 17.75 -16.21 -12.28
C GLU A 44 16.54 -16.43 -11.36
N ILE A 45 15.86 -15.35 -10.96
CA ILE A 45 14.65 -15.43 -10.14
C ILE A 45 13.55 -16.17 -10.90
N LYS A 46 13.37 -15.91 -12.20
CA LYS A 46 12.38 -16.61 -13.03
C LYS A 46 12.69 -18.11 -13.10
N VAL A 47 13.94 -18.51 -13.34
CA VAL A 47 14.32 -19.92 -13.40
C VAL A 47 14.04 -20.61 -12.07
N LEU A 48 14.47 -20.02 -10.94
CA LEU A 48 14.22 -20.57 -9.61
C LEU A 48 12.72 -20.61 -9.27
N SER A 49 11.97 -19.58 -9.65
CA SER A 49 10.52 -19.53 -9.43
C SER A 49 9.76 -20.53 -10.28
N ASP A 50 10.22 -20.79 -11.51
CA ASP A 50 9.62 -21.77 -12.41
C ASP A 50 9.90 -23.19 -11.92
N GLU A 51 11.14 -23.49 -11.51
CA GLU A 51 11.49 -24.78 -10.90
C GLU A 51 10.70 -25.02 -9.61
N LEU A 52 10.58 -24.00 -8.75
CA LEU A 52 9.77 -24.07 -7.54
C LEU A 52 8.29 -24.34 -7.88
N GLY A 53 7.72 -23.60 -8.83
CA GLY A 53 6.34 -23.79 -9.28
C GLY A 53 6.09 -25.17 -9.90
N TYR A 54 7.04 -25.68 -10.67
CA TYR A 54 6.98 -27.01 -11.26
C TYR A 54 6.99 -28.10 -10.17
N ILE A 55 7.89 -28.01 -9.19
CA ILE A 55 7.96 -28.96 -8.07
C ILE A 55 6.67 -28.90 -7.24
N GLU A 56 6.17 -27.71 -6.91
CA GLU A 56 4.90 -27.54 -6.21
C GLU A 56 3.72 -28.15 -6.99
N GLN A 57 3.70 -27.99 -8.31
CA GLN A 57 2.69 -28.57 -9.18
C GLN A 57 2.79 -30.10 -9.26
N CYS A 58 4.01 -30.65 -9.29
CA CYS A 58 4.23 -32.10 -9.21
C CYS A 58 3.75 -32.66 -7.87
N ILE A 59 4.07 -32.01 -6.75
CA ILE A 59 3.58 -32.39 -5.42
C ILE A 59 2.05 -32.33 -5.38
N THR A 60 1.47 -31.25 -5.91
CA THR A 60 0.00 -31.08 -5.98
C THR A 60 -0.63 -32.22 -6.78
N THR A 61 -0.14 -32.48 -7.99
CA THR A 61 -0.64 -33.56 -8.86
C THR A 61 -0.52 -34.92 -8.18
N PHE A 62 0.59 -35.19 -7.49
CA PHE A 62 0.77 -36.43 -6.72
C PHE A 62 -0.25 -36.53 -5.56
N CYS A 63 -0.44 -35.44 -4.81
CA CYS A 63 -1.42 -35.38 -3.73
C CYS A 63 -2.85 -35.52 -4.24
N GLU A 64 -3.14 -35.06 -5.46
CA GLU A 64 -4.46 -35.13 -6.06
C GLU A 64 -4.81 -36.55 -6.53
N ASN A 65 -3.85 -37.26 -7.13
CA ASN A 65 -4.00 -38.67 -7.49
C ASN A 65 -4.12 -39.56 -6.24
N ASN A 66 -3.46 -39.18 -5.14
CA ASN A 66 -3.49 -39.90 -3.87
C ASN A 66 -4.46 -39.30 -2.84
N LYS A 67 -5.55 -38.64 -3.27
CA LYS A 67 -6.55 -38.04 -2.34
C LYS A 67 -7.09 -39.03 -1.30
N HIS A 68 -7.15 -40.32 -1.62
CA HIS A 68 -7.58 -41.37 -0.70
C HIS A 68 -6.69 -41.47 0.56
N GLU A 69 -5.38 -41.24 0.44
CA GLU A 69 -4.43 -41.22 1.55
C GLU A 69 -4.65 -40.05 2.54
N PHE A 70 -5.39 -39.03 2.12
CA PHE A 70 -5.75 -37.86 2.94
C PHE A 70 -7.18 -37.94 3.50
N ALA A 71 -7.88 -39.07 3.31
CA ALA A 71 -9.24 -39.27 3.78
C ALA A 71 -9.32 -39.35 5.32
N GLU A 72 -8.36 -40.01 5.98
CA GLU A 72 -8.34 -40.19 7.42
C GLU A 72 -7.62 -39.04 8.15
N LYS A 73 -6.44 -38.62 7.66
CA LYS A 73 -5.71 -37.43 8.12
C LYS A 73 -5.48 -36.51 6.94
N ARG A 74 -6.11 -35.33 6.98
CA ARG A 74 -6.00 -34.32 5.92
C ARG A 74 -4.62 -33.65 5.81
N SER A 75 -3.70 -33.98 6.70
CA SER A 75 -2.34 -33.43 6.74
C SER A 75 -1.31 -34.55 6.94
N LYS A 76 -0.22 -34.52 6.19
CA LYS A 76 0.97 -35.38 6.36
C LYS A 76 2.18 -34.49 6.65
N GLU A 77 2.93 -34.86 7.68
CA GLU A 77 4.18 -34.19 8.08
C GLU A 77 5.37 -34.97 7.51
N PHE A 78 6.36 -34.26 6.98
CA PHE A 78 7.61 -34.78 6.45
C PHE A 78 8.79 -34.09 7.13
N THR A 79 9.98 -34.65 6.93
CA THR A 79 11.24 -34.12 7.48
C THR A 79 11.51 -32.66 7.09
N PHE A 80 11.06 -32.22 5.91
CA PHE A 80 11.32 -30.88 5.36
C PHE A 80 10.07 -30.00 5.23
N GLY A 81 8.91 -30.44 5.74
CA GLY A 81 7.68 -29.65 5.63
C GLY A 81 6.42 -30.45 5.88
N LYS A 82 5.27 -29.81 5.71
CA LYS A 82 3.96 -30.46 5.85
C LYS A 82 3.11 -30.18 4.62
N ILE A 83 2.39 -31.19 4.17
CA ILE A 83 1.37 -31.06 3.12
C ILE A 83 0.01 -31.34 3.75
N GLY A 84 -1.03 -30.68 3.27
CA GLY A 84 -2.37 -30.99 3.73
C GLY A 84 -3.45 -30.21 3.00
N TYR A 85 -4.63 -30.82 2.95
CA TYR A 85 -5.82 -30.19 2.39
C TYR A 85 -6.51 -29.35 3.46
N ARG A 86 -6.50 -28.03 3.27
CA ARG A 86 -7.35 -27.12 4.04
C ARG A 86 -8.63 -26.84 3.26
N LEU A 87 -9.77 -27.05 3.90
CA LEU A 87 -11.03 -26.52 3.41
C LEU A 87 -11.11 -25.03 3.73
N SER A 88 -10.73 -24.21 2.76
CA SER A 88 -10.97 -22.77 2.79
C SER A 88 -12.35 -22.50 2.18
N LYS A 89 -13.31 -22.08 3.01
CA LYS A 89 -14.61 -21.60 2.54
C LYS A 89 -14.45 -20.15 2.12
N SER A 90 -14.23 -19.89 0.84
CA SER A 90 -14.21 -18.54 0.29
C SER A 90 -15.50 -18.28 -0.49
N VAL A 91 -16.18 -17.18 -0.18
CA VAL A 91 -17.33 -16.70 -0.93
C VAL A 91 -16.88 -15.55 -1.82
N SER A 92 -17.02 -15.70 -3.12
CA SER A 92 -16.68 -14.65 -4.09
C SER A 92 -17.74 -13.54 -4.05
N LEU A 93 -17.32 -12.32 -3.69
CA LEU A 93 -18.18 -11.15 -3.75
C LEU A 93 -18.10 -10.50 -5.15
N PRO A 94 -19.22 -9.99 -5.69
CA PRO A 94 -19.20 -9.27 -6.96
C PRO A 94 -18.42 -7.96 -6.85
N ARG A 95 -17.59 -7.64 -7.87
CA ARG A 95 -16.80 -6.40 -7.94
C ARG A 95 -17.60 -5.17 -8.40
N VAL A 96 -18.81 -5.37 -8.90
CA VAL A 96 -19.66 -4.29 -9.40
C VAL A 96 -20.29 -3.56 -8.22
N LYS A 97 -20.04 -2.25 -8.12
CA LYS A 97 -20.50 -1.40 -7.00
C LYS A 97 -22.00 -1.53 -6.75
N GLU A 98 -22.82 -1.42 -7.79
CA GLU A 98 -24.28 -1.52 -7.68
C GLU A 98 -24.75 -2.87 -7.13
N LYS A 99 -24.10 -3.97 -7.54
CA LYS A 99 -24.41 -5.31 -7.03
C LYS A 99 -23.96 -5.49 -5.59
N LEU A 100 -22.84 -4.88 -5.21
CA LEU A 100 -22.34 -4.91 -3.84
C LEU A 100 -23.26 -4.11 -2.91
N GLU A 101 -23.73 -2.93 -3.33
CA GLU A 101 -24.69 -2.12 -2.58
C GLU A 101 -26.03 -2.82 -2.40
N ASN A 102 -26.54 -3.46 -3.46
CA ASN A 102 -27.75 -4.30 -3.37
C ASN A 102 -27.53 -5.52 -2.46
N LEU A 103 -26.34 -6.12 -2.47
CA LEU A 103 -25.97 -7.17 -1.51
C LEU A 103 -25.97 -6.61 -0.08
N ILE A 104 -25.34 -5.47 0.17
CA ILE A 104 -25.32 -4.84 1.51
C ILE A 104 -26.74 -4.57 1.99
N LYS A 105 -27.62 -4.06 1.11
CA LYS A 105 -29.06 -3.86 1.43
C LYS A 105 -29.76 -5.19 1.74
N ALA A 106 -29.53 -6.23 0.94
CA ALA A 106 -30.09 -7.55 1.20
C ALA A 106 -29.60 -8.11 2.54
N PHE A 107 -28.29 -8.05 2.82
CA PHE A 107 -27.70 -8.49 4.09
C PHE A 107 -28.29 -7.74 5.29
N LYS A 108 -28.54 -6.42 5.17
CA LYS A 108 -29.27 -5.65 6.17
C LYS A 108 -30.71 -6.14 6.35
N SER A 109 -31.44 -6.39 5.25
CA SER A 109 -32.82 -6.92 5.30
C SER A 109 -32.90 -8.32 5.90
N TYR A 110 -31.87 -9.15 5.72
CA TYR A 110 -31.76 -10.49 6.31
C TYR A 110 -31.20 -10.49 7.75
N ASN A 111 -31.00 -9.31 8.36
CA ASN A 111 -30.38 -9.16 9.69
C ASN A 111 -28.97 -9.76 9.82
N LEU A 112 -28.26 -9.95 8.70
CA LEU A 112 -26.88 -10.45 8.65
C LEU A 112 -25.87 -9.31 8.85
N ASN A 113 -26.13 -8.46 9.84
CA ASN A 113 -25.32 -7.28 10.13
C ASN A 113 -23.89 -7.66 10.59
N GLU A 114 -23.71 -8.87 11.14
CA GLU A 114 -22.40 -9.40 11.52
C GLU A 114 -21.46 -9.61 10.32
N CYS A 115 -21.99 -9.68 9.10
CA CYS A 115 -21.19 -9.80 7.87
C CYS A 115 -20.81 -8.43 7.26
N ILE A 116 -21.26 -7.32 7.85
CA ILE A 116 -21.00 -5.97 7.36
C ILE A 116 -20.00 -5.30 8.30
N ILE A 117 -18.81 -5.03 7.79
CA ILE A 117 -17.79 -4.28 8.54
C ILE A 117 -18.05 -2.79 8.33
N TYR A 118 -18.41 -2.09 9.40
CA TYR A 118 -18.48 -0.63 9.41
C TYR A 118 -17.10 -0.08 9.79
N LYS A 119 -16.46 0.62 8.86
CA LYS A 119 -15.23 1.34 9.14
C LYS A 119 -15.59 2.79 9.41
N GLU A 120 -15.72 3.15 10.68
CA GLU A 120 -15.93 4.53 11.11
C GLU A 120 -14.58 5.23 11.18
N GLU A 121 -14.22 5.94 10.11
CA GLU A 121 -13.06 6.82 10.12
C GLU A 121 -13.50 8.23 10.53
N LEU A 122 -12.79 8.78 11.52
CA LEU A 122 -13.00 10.15 11.96
C LEU A 122 -12.67 11.11 10.81
N ASN A 123 -13.66 11.87 10.38
CA ASN A 123 -13.47 12.93 9.41
C ASN A 123 -12.71 14.09 10.09
N LYS A 124 -11.39 14.11 9.88
CA LYS A 124 -10.51 15.14 10.45
C LYS A 124 -10.87 16.54 9.97
N ASP A 125 -11.42 16.68 8.77
CA ASP A 125 -11.84 17.97 8.21
C ASP A 125 -13.04 18.53 8.96
N ALA A 126 -14.07 17.70 9.16
CA ALA A 126 -15.23 18.05 9.97
C ALA A 126 -14.85 18.34 11.44
N ILE A 127 -13.89 17.59 11.99
CA ILE A 127 -13.37 17.85 13.35
C ILE A 127 -12.64 19.19 13.41
N VAL A 128 -11.93 19.59 12.36
CA VAL A 128 -11.28 20.90 12.29
C VAL A 128 -12.30 22.02 12.26
N GLU A 129 -13.49 21.84 11.69
CA GLU A 129 -14.55 22.88 11.66
C GLU A 129 -15.36 22.99 12.96
N LEU A 130 -15.30 22.01 13.86
CA LEU A 130 -16.04 22.06 15.13
C LEU A 130 -15.57 23.21 16.03
N ASP A 131 -16.52 23.80 16.75
CA ASP A 131 -16.24 24.80 17.79
C ASP A 131 -15.29 24.28 18.86
N ASP A 132 -14.42 25.16 19.36
CA ASP A 132 -13.45 24.86 20.41
C ASP A 132 -14.11 24.32 21.69
N THR A 133 -15.36 24.70 21.97
CA THR A 133 -16.14 24.14 23.09
C THR A 133 -16.48 22.67 22.91
N THR A 134 -16.70 22.22 21.67
CA THR A 134 -16.97 20.81 21.33
C THR A 134 -15.67 20.02 21.27
N LEU A 135 -14.59 20.61 20.74
CA LEU A 135 -13.26 20.00 20.74
C LEU A 135 -12.75 19.72 22.16
N VAL A 136 -12.91 20.68 23.08
CA VAL A 136 -12.52 20.52 24.49
C VAL A 136 -13.35 19.44 25.18
N LYS A 137 -14.66 19.35 24.92
CA LYS A 137 -15.52 18.27 25.44
C LYS A 137 -15.11 16.88 24.94
N LEU A 138 -14.55 16.80 23.72
CA LEU A 138 -14.04 15.57 23.12
C LEU A 138 -12.58 15.29 23.49
N GLY A 139 -11.95 16.11 24.35
CA GLY A 139 -10.55 15.96 24.75
C GLY A 139 -9.55 16.29 23.64
N LEU A 140 -10.00 16.92 22.55
CA LEU A 140 -9.17 17.34 21.42
C LEU A 140 -8.69 18.77 21.64
N LYS A 141 -7.40 19.01 21.46
CA LYS A 141 -6.82 20.35 21.49
C LYS A 141 -6.59 20.82 20.05
N ARG A 142 -7.19 21.95 19.69
CA ARG A 142 -6.89 22.59 18.40
C ARG A 142 -5.45 23.09 18.43
N VAL A 143 -4.59 22.43 17.66
CA VAL A 143 -3.21 22.84 17.49
C VAL A 143 -3.14 23.66 16.20
N VAL A 144 -3.36 24.97 16.32
CA VAL A 144 -3.12 25.90 15.22
C VAL A 144 -1.61 26.07 15.13
N LYS A 145 -0.99 25.34 14.21
CA LYS A 145 0.41 25.53 13.82
C LYS A 145 0.44 26.26 12.49
N ASP A 146 1.03 27.45 12.50
CA ASP A 146 1.40 28.15 11.29
C ASP A 146 2.57 27.38 10.65
N ASN A 147 2.24 26.50 9.69
CA ASN A 147 3.24 25.72 8.99
C ASN A 147 3.80 26.57 7.85
N PHE A 148 4.94 27.21 8.11
CA PHE A 148 5.71 27.89 7.08
C PHE A 148 6.17 26.88 6.02
N ARG A 149 5.60 26.95 4.82
CA ARG A 149 5.90 26.05 3.70
C ARG A 149 6.74 26.78 2.68
N ILE A 150 7.90 26.21 2.35
CA ILE A 150 8.77 26.68 1.28
C ILE A 150 8.45 25.81 0.06
N GLU A 151 7.74 26.38 -0.92
CA GLU A 151 7.47 25.72 -2.21
C GLU A 151 8.36 26.32 -3.29
N PRO A 152 9.51 25.71 -3.60
CA PRO A 152 10.34 26.14 -4.71
C PRO A 152 9.62 25.91 -6.05
N LYS A 153 9.61 26.92 -6.93
CA LYS A 153 9.15 26.75 -8.32
C LYS A 153 10.25 26.09 -9.14
N ILE A 154 10.22 24.77 -9.22
CA ILE A 154 11.22 23.97 -9.95
C ILE A 154 11.13 24.23 -11.45
N GLU A 155 9.91 24.43 -11.99
CA GLU A 155 9.65 24.73 -13.41
C GLU A 155 10.35 26.01 -13.89
N SER A 156 10.54 27.02 -13.04
CA SER A 156 11.20 28.27 -13.42
C SER A 156 12.71 28.14 -13.63
N LEU A 157 13.34 27.06 -13.15
CA LEU A 157 14.75 26.75 -13.42
C LEU A 157 14.97 25.96 -14.71
N GLU A 158 13.95 25.22 -15.16
CA GLU A 158 14.04 24.40 -16.37
C GLU A 158 13.90 25.24 -17.66
N ILE A 159 13.29 26.42 -17.58
CA ILE A 159 13.06 27.33 -18.71
C ILE A 159 14.35 28.07 -19.15
N GLU A 160 15.39 28.11 -18.32
CA GLU A 160 16.69 28.74 -18.64
C GLU A 160 17.71 27.78 -19.29
N LYS A 161 17.26 26.76 -20.03
CA LYS A 161 18.16 25.86 -20.79
C LYS A 161 17.79 25.70 -22.25
#